data_AF-A0A9D4PUD9-F1
#
_entry.id   AF-A0A9D4PUD9-F1
#
_cell.length_a   1.000
_cell.length_b   1.000
_cell.length_c   1.000
_cell.angle_alpha   90.00
_cell.angle_beta   90.00
_cell.angle_gamma   90.00
#
_symmetry.space_group_name_H-M   'P 1'
#
loop_
_entity.id
_entity.type
_entity.pdbx_description
1 polymer ?
#
loop_
_entity_poly.entity_id
_entity_poly.type
_entity_poly.pdbx_seq_one_letter_code
_entity_poly.pdbx_strand_id
1 'polypeptide(L)'
;MGVISQDCDDGQYRIDVDYGGSPEEYTCTMKDLLCEGHRPLWPVYGEYKYVPPQRWLHSIEHGAVVMLYHPCAPAWFVEKLRKLVRDCLRKHIITPHRRLSLERPLALVAWGCKLQMSHVNAREVIKFIKEHALRGPEGRFPMEGQYSYMLIAKAHPPSGSDMNDANLCPALHEYTRLQTTF
;
A
#
# COMPACT_ATOMS: atom_id res chain seq x y z
N MET A 1 -16.64 4.65 -6.25
CA MET A 1 -15.63 4.27 -7.26
C MET A 1 -15.41 5.42 -8.22
N GLY A 2 -14.16 5.79 -8.51
CA GLY A 2 -13.83 6.79 -9.54
C GLY A 2 -13.99 6.29 -10.97
N VAL A 3 -14.26 7.21 -11.89
CA VAL A 3 -14.30 6.94 -13.34
C VAL A 3 -13.10 7.63 -13.98
N ILE A 4 -12.41 6.95 -14.89
CA ILE A 4 -11.30 7.54 -15.66
C ILE A 4 -11.89 8.63 -16.56
N SER A 5 -11.39 9.86 -16.44
CA SER A 5 -11.84 10.99 -17.26
C SER A 5 -10.66 11.93 -17.53
N GLN A 6 -10.45 12.28 -18.80
CA GLN A 6 -9.42 13.25 -19.20
C GLN A 6 -9.65 14.64 -18.57
N ASP A 7 -10.89 14.98 -18.27
CA ASP A 7 -11.27 16.29 -17.72
C ASP A 7 -11.19 16.35 -16.18
N CYS A 8 -11.03 15.23 -15.48
CA CYS A 8 -11.08 15.17 -14.00
C CYS A 8 -9.92 14.38 -13.37
N ASP A 9 -9.79 13.08 -13.68
CA ASP A 9 -8.66 12.25 -13.27
C ASP A 9 -8.43 11.14 -14.30
N ASP A 10 -7.38 11.29 -15.09
CA ASP A 10 -7.01 10.35 -16.16
C ASP A 10 -5.98 9.31 -15.69
N GLY A 11 -5.46 9.49 -14.47
CA GLY A 11 -4.43 8.62 -13.90
C GLY A 11 -3.04 8.74 -14.54
N GLN A 12 -2.75 9.75 -15.36
CA GLN A 12 -1.50 9.84 -16.12
C GLN A 12 -0.83 11.23 -16.07
N TYR A 13 -1.59 12.32 -16.15
CA TYR A 13 -1.04 13.67 -16.10
C TYR A 13 -1.08 14.26 -14.67
N ARG A 14 -0.15 15.20 -14.39
CA ARG A 14 -0.03 15.91 -13.10
C ARG A 14 0.06 14.97 -11.89
N ILE A 15 0.71 13.82 -12.05
CA ILE A 15 0.99 12.84 -10.98
C ILE A 15 1.99 13.35 -9.93
N ASP A 16 2.68 14.45 -10.23
CA ASP A 16 3.60 15.18 -9.37
C ASP A 16 2.91 16.29 -8.57
N VAL A 17 1.69 16.67 -8.97
CA VAL A 17 0.84 17.62 -8.25
C VAL A 17 0.03 16.85 -7.21
N ASP A 18 0.72 16.50 -6.13
CA ASP A 18 0.13 15.90 -4.93
C ASP A 18 0.26 16.86 -3.76
N TYR A 19 -0.88 17.28 -3.20
CA TYR A 19 -1.05 17.88 -1.86
C TYR A 19 0.11 18.76 -1.36
N GLY A 20 -0.02 20.08 -1.51
CA GLY A 20 0.97 21.05 -1.03
C GLY A 20 1.03 21.21 0.50
N GLY A 21 0.12 20.57 1.24
CA GLY A 21 0.03 20.70 2.70
C GLY A 21 -0.69 21.96 3.18
N SER A 22 -1.54 22.57 2.34
CA SER A 22 -2.27 23.77 2.75
C SER A 22 -3.41 23.40 3.72
N PRO A 23 -3.71 24.27 4.70
CA PRO A 23 -4.80 24.02 5.62
C PRO A 23 -6.20 24.16 4.97
N GLU A 24 -6.36 24.82 3.83
CA GLU A 24 -7.66 24.86 3.14
C GLU A 24 -8.12 23.47 2.65
N GLU A 25 -7.19 22.52 2.53
CA GLU A 25 -7.46 21.14 2.10
C GLU A 25 -7.73 20.18 3.29
N TYR A 26 -7.78 20.65 4.56
CA TYR A 26 -8.09 19.82 5.75
C TYR A 26 -9.59 19.72 6.09
N THR A 27 -10.45 20.55 5.48
CA THR A 27 -11.86 20.63 5.91
C THR A 27 -12.74 19.61 5.19
N CYS A 28 -13.14 18.57 5.92
CA CYS A 28 -14.31 17.74 5.61
C CYS A 28 -15.61 18.55 5.76
N THR A 29 -15.81 19.57 4.93
CA THR A 29 -17.09 20.29 4.83
C THR A 29 -17.63 20.14 3.41
N MET A 30 -18.25 18.99 3.17
CA MET A 30 -19.45 18.68 2.36
C MET A 30 -20.08 19.76 1.43
N LYS A 31 -19.33 20.51 0.62
CA LYS A 31 -19.98 21.36 -0.42
C LYS A 31 -19.23 21.71 -1.71
N ASP A 32 -18.14 21.04 -2.06
CA ASP A 32 -17.50 21.18 -3.39
C ASP A 32 -17.19 19.82 -4.03
N LEU A 33 -18.25 19.01 -4.21
CA LEU A 33 -18.23 17.81 -5.05
C LEU A 33 -18.00 18.20 -6.52
N LEU A 34 -16.84 17.84 -7.10
CA LEU A 34 -16.77 16.94 -8.26
C LEU A 34 -15.36 16.64 -8.78
N CYS A 35 -14.32 17.45 -8.52
CA CYS A 35 -12.96 17.14 -9.01
C CYS A 35 -11.80 17.64 -8.12
N GLU A 36 -12.02 18.10 -6.89
CA GLU A 36 -10.94 18.62 -6.04
C GLU A 36 -10.79 17.83 -4.73
N GLY A 37 -9.60 17.26 -4.54
CA GLY A 37 -9.11 16.77 -3.25
C GLY A 37 -8.99 15.24 -3.09
N HIS A 38 -9.86 14.45 -3.72
CA HIS A 38 -9.81 12.98 -3.63
C HIS A 38 -9.52 12.37 -5.00
N ARG A 39 -8.37 11.72 -5.19
CA ARG A 39 -8.06 10.97 -6.42
C ARG A 39 -8.91 9.69 -6.42
N PRO A 40 -10.03 9.65 -7.18
CA PRO A 40 -11.02 8.61 -6.98
C PRO A 40 -10.59 7.28 -7.61
N LEU A 41 -9.58 7.30 -8.49
CA LEU A 41 -8.91 6.12 -9.01
C LEU A 41 -7.82 5.67 -8.03
N TRP A 42 -8.11 4.63 -7.26
CA TRP A 42 -7.06 3.97 -6.50
C TRP A 42 -6.28 2.99 -7.40
N PRO A 43 -5.02 2.68 -7.03
CA PRO A 43 -4.17 1.74 -7.75
C PRO A 43 -4.71 0.33 -7.81
N VAL A 44 -4.50 -0.34 -8.94
CA VAL A 44 -4.48 -1.81 -9.00
C VAL A 44 -3.51 -2.32 -7.93
N TYR A 45 -3.85 -3.37 -7.18
CA TYR A 45 -2.92 -3.86 -6.18
C TYR A 45 -1.65 -4.42 -6.85
N GLY A 46 -0.48 -4.11 -6.32
CA GLY A 46 0.79 -4.48 -6.94
C GLY A 46 1.97 -3.58 -6.63
N GLU A 47 3.04 -3.80 -7.38
CA GLU A 47 4.29 -3.05 -7.32
C GLU A 47 4.38 -2.03 -8.45
N TYR A 48 4.85 -0.83 -8.12
CA TYR A 48 4.91 0.31 -9.02
C TYR A 48 6.28 0.95 -9.01
N LYS A 49 6.63 1.57 -10.14
CA LYS A 49 7.78 2.47 -10.19
C LYS A 49 7.55 3.69 -9.30
N TYR A 50 6.30 4.16 -9.21
CA TYR A 50 5.86 5.21 -8.30
C TYR A 50 4.32 5.24 -8.20
N VAL A 51 3.81 5.45 -6.99
CA VAL A 51 2.41 5.81 -6.73
C VAL A 51 2.36 7.08 -5.87
N PRO A 52 1.63 8.11 -6.33
CA PRO A 52 1.22 9.28 -5.54
C PRO A 52 0.69 8.97 -4.13
N PRO A 53 1.09 9.72 -3.08
CA PRO A 53 0.54 9.59 -1.73
C PRO A 53 -0.98 9.52 -1.65
N GLN A 54 -1.69 10.43 -2.32
CA GLN A 54 -3.15 10.47 -2.28
C GLN A 54 -3.78 9.16 -2.79
N ARG A 55 -3.17 8.50 -3.78
CA ARG A 55 -3.72 7.28 -4.40
C ARG A 55 -3.55 6.04 -3.52
N TRP A 56 -2.37 5.85 -2.91
CA TRP A 56 -2.20 4.72 -1.99
C TRP A 56 -2.86 4.98 -0.63
N LEU A 57 -3.12 6.24 -0.25
CA LEU A 57 -3.97 6.58 0.91
C LEU A 57 -5.41 6.10 0.70
N HIS A 58 -5.97 6.28 -0.50
CA HIS A 58 -7.26 5.68 -0.81
C HIS A 58 -7.19 4.14 -0.75
N SER A 59 -6.09 3.51 -1.15
CA SER A 59 -5.97 2.03 -1.05
C SER A 59 -6.06 1.50 0.38
N ILE A 60 -5.55 2.23 1.37
CA ILE A 60 -5.63 1.78 2.78
C ILE A 60 -7.06 1.90 3.34
N GLU A 61 -7.91 2.78 2.81
CA GLU A 61 -9.36 2.79 3.09
C GLU A 61 -10.03 1.49 2.64
N HIS A 62 -9.57 0.95 1.51
CA HIS A 62 -9.94 -0.37 0.98
C HIS A 62 -9.19 -1.53 1.62
N GLY A 63 -8.51 -1.27 2.75
CA GLY A 63 -7.87 -2.29 3.57
C GLY A 63 -6.53 -2.80 3.04
N ALA A 64 -5.89 -2.07 2.14
CA ALA A 64 -4.57 -2.42 1.64
C ALA A 64 -3.46 -2.20 2.69
N VAL A 65 -2.34 -2.87 2.47
CA VAL A 65 -1.07 -2.58 3.13
C VAL A 65 -0.09 -1.98 2.12
N VAL A 66 0.38 -0.78 2.39
CA VAL A 66 1.31 -0.06 1.52
C VAL A 66 2.73 -0.23 2.07
N MET A 67 3.59 -0.84 1.29
CA MET A 67 5.03 -0.90 1.53
C MET A 67 5.70 0.30 0.88
N LEU A 68 6.28 1.15 1.71
CA LEU A 68 7.06 2.31 1.31
C LEU A 68 8.54 2.02 1.54
N TYR A 69 9.39 2.44 0.61
CA TYR A 69 10.84 2.36 0.77
C TYR A 69 11.53 3.62 0.27
N HIS A 70 12.60 4.03 0.93
CA HIS A 70 13.43 5.13 0.45
C HIS A 70 14.19 4.68 -0.82
N PRO A 71 14.25 5.47 -1.91
CA PRO A 71 14.94 5.07 -3.14
C PRO A 71 16.41 4.70 -2.95
N CYS A 72 17.07 5.27 -1.94
CA CYS A 72 18.47 4.97 -1.60
C CYS A 72 18.64 3.76 -0.67
N ALA A 73 17.55 3.07 -0.30
CA ALA A 73 17.64 1.85 0.51
C ALA A 73 18.36 0.74 -0.29
N PRO A 74 19.20 -0.10 0.35
CA PRO A 74 19.84 -1.21 -0.34
C PRO A 74 18.82 -2.15 -1.00
N ALA A 75 19.07 -2.56 -2.26
CA ALA A 75 18.09 -3.34 -3.03
C ALA A 75 17.71 -4.67 -2.36
N TRP A 76 18.69 -5.39 -1.80
CA TRP A 76 18.46 -6.64 -1.06
C TRP A 76 17.55 -6.43 0.17
N PHE A 77 17.60 -5.24 0.75
CA PHE A 77 16.86 -4.89 1.95
C PHE A 77 15.39 -4.63 1.62
N VAL A 78 15.14 -3.90 0.52
CA VAL A 78 13.80 -3.73 -0.06
C VAL A 78 13.23 -5.09 -0.50
N GLU A 79 14.04 -5.93 -1.15
CA GLU A 79 13.61 -7.25 -1.64
C GLU A 79 13.15 -8.17 -0.50
N LYS A 80 13.86 -8.15 0.63
CA LYS A 80 13.47 -8.94 1.80
C LYS A 80 12.07 -8.58 2.30
N LEU A 81 11.72 -7.29 2.36
CA LEU A 81 10.38 -6.86 2.77
C LEU A 81 9.35 -7.10 1.67
N ARG A 82 9.70 -6.84 0.41
CA ARG A 82 8.86 -7.07 -0.77
C ARG A 82 8.34 -8.51 -0.80
N LYS A 83 9.24 -9.48 -0.62
CA LYS A 83 8.87 -10.90 -0.59
C LYS A 83 7.87 -11.20 0.53
N LEU A 84 8.13 -10.73 1.75
CA LEU A 84 7.23 -10.95 2.88
C LEU A 84 5.82 -10.38 2.62
N VAL A 85 5.73 -9.18 2.06
CA VAL A 85 4.45 -8.54 1.76
C VAL A 85 3.70 -9.32 0.67
N ARG A 86 4.39 -9.69 -0.43
CA ARG A 86 3.79 -10.44 -1.54
C ARG A 86 3.30 -11.82 -1.13
N ASP A 87 4.04 -12.50 -0.25
CA ASP A 87 3.67 -13.81 0.27
C ASP A 87 2.56 -13.74 1.33
N CYS A 88 2.20 -12.53 1.79
CA CYS A 88 1.23 -12.33 2.86
C CYS A 88 -0.18 -11.94 2.42
N LEU A 89 -0.32 -11.08 1.42
CA LEU A 89 -1.65 -10.63 0.98
C LEU A 89 -1.63 -10.13 -0.47
N ARG A 90 -2.75 -10.22 -1.16
CA ARG A 90 -2.98 -9.62 -2.48
C ARG A 90 -3.09 -8.11 -2.39
N LYS A 91 -3.84 -7.56 -1.42
CA LYS A 91 -4.08 -6.12 -1.27
C LYS A 91 -2.86 -5.36 -0.76
N HIS A 92 -1.76 -5.40 -1.51
CA HIS A 92 -0.57 -4.63 -1.25
C HIS A 92 -0.29 -3.60 -2.33
N ILE A 93 0.34 -2.50 -1.94
CA ILE A 93 0.97 -1.54 -2.85
C ILE A 93 2.42 -1.40 -2.48
N ILE A 94 3.34 -1.53 -3.44
CA ILE A 94 4.77 -1.35 -3.21
C ILE A 94 5.24 -0.18 -4.07
N THR A 95 5.77 0.87 -3.43
CA THR A 95 6.20 2.09 -4.11
C THR A 95 7.34 2.80 -3.35
N PRO A 96 8.27 3.48 -4.05
CA PRO A 96 9.25 4.32 -3.38
C PRO A 96 8.60 5.54 -2.71
N HIS A 97 9.22 6.03 -1.62
CA HIS A 97 8.81 7.22 -0.88
C HIS A 97 10.01 8.00 -0.34
N ARG A 98 10.27 9.18 -0.92
CA ARG A 98 11.43 10.02 -0.59
C ARG A 98 11.36 10.71 0.77
N ARG A 99 10.18 10.78 1.41
CA ARG A 99 10.04 11.43 2.73
C ARG A 99 10.35 10.49 3.92
N LEU A 100 10.72 9.23 3.65
CA LEU A 100 11.26 8.36 4.70
C LEU A 100 12.67 8.82 5.08
N SER A 101 13.04 8.69 6.36
CA SER A 101 14.41 8.98 6.79
C SER A 101 15.36 7.89 6.34
N LEU A 102 16.65 8.23 6.19
CA LEU A 102 17.69 7.25 5.85
C LEU A 102 17.93 6.24 7.00
N GLU A 103 17.63 6.61 8.24
CA GLU A 103 17.74 5.72 9.41
C GLU A 103 16.62 4.67 9.46
N ARG A 104 15.44 5.00 8.93
CA ARG A 104 14.28 4.10 8.85
C ARG A 104 13.73 4.11 7.42
N PRO A 105 14.48 3.52 6.48
CA PRO A 105 14.20 3.68 5.06
C PRO A 105 13.09 2.77 4.55
N LEU A 106 12.44 1.98 5.42
CA LEU A 106 11.31 1.13 5.08
C LEU A 106 10.12 1.45 5.99
N ALA A 107 8.91 1.37 5.43
CA ALA A 107 7.69 1.46 6.21
C ALA A 107 6.57 0.59 5.65
N LEU A 108 5.69 0.11 6.53
CA LEU A 108 4.38 -0.39 6.18
C LEU A 108 3.33 0.60 6.67
N VAL A 109 2.32 0.86 5.84
CA VAL A 109 1.20 1.73 6.16
C VAL A 109 -0.10 0.98 5.92
N ALA A 110 -1.00 1.05 6.89
CA ALA A 110 -2.35 0.52 6.82
C ALA A 110 -3.31 1.58 7.41
N TRP A 111 -4.61 1.31 7.38
CA TRP A 111 -5.61 2.26 7.88
C TRP A 111 -5.33 2.67 9.34
N GLY A 112 -5.04 3.96 9.55
CA GLY A 112 -4.74 4.54 10.87
C GLY A 112 -3.43 4.06 11.53
N CYS A 113 -2.59 3.26 10.84
CA CYS A 113 -1.43 2.61 11.45
C CYS A 113 -0.20 2.66 10.53
N LYS A 114 0.98 2.84 11.12
CA LYS A 114 2.26 2.79 10.40
C LYS A 114 3.33 2.05 11.21
N LEU A 115 4.16 1.29 10.53
CA LEU A 115 5.35 0.65 11.07
C LEU A 115 6.57 1.12 10.27
N GLN A 116 7.43 1.93 10.89
CA GLN A 116 8.71 2.32 10.29
C GLN A 116 9.83 1.45 10.84
N MET A 117 10.76 1.03 9.98
CA MET A 117 11.78 0.05 10.35
C MET A 117 13.14 0.41 9.77
N SER A 118 14.20 0.19 10.56
CA SER A 118 15.60 0.28 10.14
C SER A 118 16.14 -1.07 9.63
N HIS A 119 15.50 -2.17 10.01
CA HIS A 119 15.81 -3.54 9.60
C HIS A 119 14.50 -4.33 9.42
N VAL A 120 14.49 -5.37 8.57
CA VAL A 120 13.30 -6.19 8.32
C VAL A 120 13.24 -7.32 9.36
N ASN A 121 12.32 -7.17 10.32
CA ASN A 121 11.92 -8.20 11.26
C ASN A 121 10.64 -8.88 10.75
N ALA A 122 10.77 -10.12 10.29
CA ALA A 122 9.65 -10.86 9.69
C ALA A 122 8.47 -11.02 10.67
N ARG A 123 8.74 -11.30 11.95
CA ARG A 123 7.67 -11.50 12.96
C ARG A 123 6.83 -10.25 13.14
N GLU A 124 7.47 -9.08 13.23
CA GLU A 124 6.78 -7.79 13.38
C GLU A 124 6.01 -7.41 12.12
N VAL A 125 6.60 -7.62 10.94
CA VAL A 125 5.94 -7.38 9.65
C VAL A 125 4.67 -8.23 9.51
N ILE A 126 4.76 -9.52 9.81
CA ILE A 126 3.63 -10.45 9.72
C ILE A 126 2.56 -10.08 10.73
N LYS A 127 2.96 -9.78 11.98
CA LYS A 127 2.05 -9.34 13.03
C LYS A 127 1.30 -8.09 12.59
N PHE A 128 2.01 -7.08 12.08
CA PHE A 128 1.43 -5.85 11.56
C PHE A 128 0.40 -6.12 10.46
N ILE A 129 0.75 -6.95 9.46
CA ILE A 129 -0.17 -7.29 8.37
C ILE A 129 -1.42 -7.98 8.92
N LYS A 130 -1.28 -8.97 9.79
CA LYS A 130 -2.43 -9.70 10.37
C LYS A 130 -3.34 -8.83 11.22
N GLU A 131 -2.78 -7.86 11.95
CA GLU A 131 -3.55 -7.00 12.84
C GLU A 131 -4.26 -5.86 12.09
N HIS A 132 -3.62 -5.29 11.06
CA HIS A 132 -4.04 -4.04 10.44
C HIS A 132 -4.53 -4.13 8.98
N ALA A 133 -4.22 -5.20 8.24
CA ALA A 133 -4.79 -5.38 6.90
C ALA A 133 -6.32 -5.54 6.98
N LEU A 134 -7.03 -5.10 5.93
CA LEU A 134 -8.49 -5.22 5.81
C LEU A 134 -9.30 -4.44 6.88
N ARG A 135 -8.67 -3.55 7.66
CA ARG A 135 -9.31 -2.76 8.73
C ARG A 135 -9.84 -1.38 8.30
N GLY A 136 -9.69 -1.02 7.03
CA GLY A 136 -10.25 0.21 6.48
C GLY A 136 -11.78 0.19 6.39
N PRO A 137 -12.45 1.34 6.21
CA PRO A 137 -13.91 1.44 6.12
C PRO A 137 -14.51 0.51 5.05
N GLU A 138 -13.82 0.34 3.93
CA GLU A 138 -14.19 -0.55 2.82
C GLU A 138 -13.24 -1.75 2.71
N GLY A 139 -12.60 -2.14 3.83
CA GLY A 139 -11.53 -3.13 3.85
C GLY A 139 -11.88 -4.50 3.27
N ARG A 140 -13.15 -4.90 3.32
CA ARG A 140 -13.64 -6.17 2.77
C ARG A 140 -14.05 -6.11 1.31
N PHE A 141 -13.99 -4.94 0.67
CA PHE A 141 -14.37 -4.77 -0.72
C PHE A 141 -13.31 -5.39 -1.64
N PRO A 142 -13.61 -6.45 -2.42
CA PRO A 142 -12.56 -7.24 -3.08
C PRO A 142 -12.09 -6.65 -4.41
N MET A 143 -12.77 -5.62 -4.92
CA MET A 143 -12.51 -5.08 -6.26
C MET A 143 -11.09 -4.55 -6.42
N GLU A 144 -10.61 -4.64 -7.65
CA GLU A 144 -9.36 -4.01 -8.07
C GLU A 144 -9.54 -2.51 -8.30
N GLY A 145 -8.44 -1.78 -8.15
CA GLY A 145 -8.36 -0.38 -8.56
C GLY A 145 -8.27 -0.21 -10.07
N GLN A 146 -8.35 1.03 -10.52
CA GLN A 146 -8.32 1.40 -11.93
C GLN A 146 -6.98 2.02 -12.34
N TYR A 147 -6.26 2.63 -11.41
CA TYR A 147 -4.97 3.25 -11.70
C TYR A 147 -3.90 2.17 -11.90
N SER A 148 -3.35 2.08 -13.10
CA SER A 148 -2.30 1.12 -13.47
C SER A 148 -1.06 1.78 -14.09
N TYR A 149 -1.01 3.12 -14.08
CA TYR A 149 0.13 3.84 -14.60
C TYR A 149 1.38 3.55 -13.75
N MET A 150 2.49 3.24 -14.43
CA MET A 150 3.75 2.79 -13.82
C MET A 150 3.68 1.48 -13.01
N LEU A 151 2.65 0.65 -13.22
CA LEU A 151 2.58 -0.70 -12.64
C LEU A 151 3.72 -1.57 -13.20
N ILE A 152 4.50 -2.15 -12.31
CA ILE A 152 5.58 -3.11 -12.62
C ILE A 152 5.04 -4.53 -12.56
N ALA A 153 4.30 -4.86 -11.49
CA ALA A 153 3.78 -6.20 -11.28
C ALA A 153 2.43 -6.15 -10.55
N LYS A 154 1.40 -6.74 -11.14
CA LYS A 154 0.08 -6.90 -10.50
C LYS A 154 0.16 -7.91 -9.36
N ALA A 155 -0.49 -7.60 -8.24
CA ALA A 155 -0.61 -8.51 -7.10
C ALA A 155 -1.60 -9.65 -7.39
N HIS A 156 -1.29 -10.81 -6.82
CA HIS A 156 -2.16 -11.98 -6.84
C HIS A 156 -2.26 -12.54 -5.42
N PRO A 157 -3.35 -13.24 -5.07
CA PRO A 157 -3.43 -13.93 -3.79
C PRO A 157 -2.25 -14.88 -3.60
N PRO A 158 -1.59 -14.88 -2.42
CA PRO A 158 -0.58 -15.87 -2.12
C PRO A 158 -1.19 -17.27 -2.07
N SER A 159 -0.37 -18.30 -2.29
CA SER A 159 -0.80 -19.70 -2.21
C SER A 159 -1.39 -19.99 -0.82
N GLY A 160 -2.64 -20.46 -0.77
CA GLY A 160 -3.38 -20.67 0.48
C GLY A 160 -4.28 -19.50 0.91
N SER A 161 -4.37 -18.44 0.10
CA SER A 161 -5.34 -17.35 0.23
C SER A 161 -6.24 -17.25 -1.02
N ASP A 162 -7.12 -16.24 -1.06
CA ASP A 162 -8.09 -15.99 -2.12
C ASP A 162 -8.17 -14.50 -2.51
N MET A 163 -9.07 -14.16 -3.43
CA MET A 163 -9.27 -12.77 -3.88
C MET A 163 -9.76 -11.83 -2.76
N ASN A 164 -10.29 -12.36 -1.67
CA ASN A 164 -10.76 -11.58 -0.52
C ASN A 164 -9.65 -11.42 0.54
N ASP A 165 -8.46 -11.97 0.33
CA ASP A 165 -7.41 -12.08 1.33
C ASP A 165 -7.89 -12.76 2.64
N ALA A 166 -8.77 -13.77 2.51
CA ALA A 166 -9.38 -14.45 3.66
C ALA A 166 -8.33 -15.07 4.60
N ASN A 167 -7.20 -15.54 4.05
CA ASN A 167 -6.09 -16.09 4.81
C ASN A 167 -4.85 -15.23 4.62
N LEU A 168 -4.64 -14.29 5.54
CA LEU A 168 -3.42 -13.47 5.55
C LEU A 168 -2.21 -14.30 5.96
N CYS A 169 -1.11 -14.16 5.21
CA CYS A 169 0.18 -14.78 5.52
C CYS A 169 0.13 -16.32 5.56
N PRO A 170 -0.37 -17.00 4.51
CA PRO A 170 -0.59 -18.46 4.52
C PRO A 170 0.72 -19.27 4.47
N ALA A 171 1.77 -18.75 3.81
CA ALA A 171 3.07 -19.42 3.67
C ALA A 171 3.87 -19.53 4.99
N LEU A 172 3.34 -19.01 6.11
CA LEU A 172 4.10 -18.80 7.34
C LEU A 172 3.91 -19.87 8.41
N HIS A 173 3.28 -21.00 8.07
CA HIS A 173 3.42 -22.22 8.87
C HIS A 173 4.89 -22.71 8.96
N GLU A 174 5.74 -22.37 7.98
CA GLU A 174 7.14 -22.86 7.93
C GLU A 174 8.16 -21.94 8.63
N TYR A 175 8.03 -20.62 8.55
CA TYR A 175 9.01 -19.68 9.16
C TYR A 175 9.04 -19.74 10.69
N THR A 176 7.93 -20.12 11.32
CA THR A 176 7.82 -20.21 12.79
C THR A 176 8.49 -21.48 13.34
N ARG A 177 8.65 -22.53 12.52
CA ARG A 177 9.37 -23.76 12.91
C ARG A 177 10.89 -23.62 12.82
N LEU A 178 11.40 -22.78 11.93
CA LEU A 178 12.84 -22.63 11.70
C LEU A 178 13.55 -21.69 12.70
N GLN A 179 12.82 -21.10 13.65
CA GLN A 179 13.38 -20.19 14.67
C GLN A 179 13.19 -20.69 16.11
N THR A 180 12.65 -21.89 16.31
CA THR A 180 12.51 -22.57 17.62
C THR A 180 13.53 -23.68 17.82
N THR A 181 14.43 -23.90 16.84
CA THR A 181 15.58 -24.80 16.96
C THR A 181 16.85 -23.98 17.18
N PHE A 182 16.98 -23.34 18.34
CA PHE A 182 18.24 -22.91 18.94
C PHE A 182 18.10 -22.97 20.45
#